data_AF-D8LNR5-F1
#
_entry.id   AF-D8LNR5-F1
#
_cell.length_a   1.000
_cell.length_b   1.000
_cell.length_c   1.000
_cell.angle_alpha   90.00
_cell.angle_beta   90.00
_cell.angle_gamma   90.00
#
_symmetry.space_group_name_H-M   'P 1'
#
loop_
_entity.id
_entity.type
_entity.pdbx_description
1 polymer ?
#
loop_
_entity_poly.entity_id
_entity_poly.type
_entity_poly.pdbx_seq_one_letter_code
_entity_poly.pdbx_strand_id
1 'polypeptide(L)'
;MADEDRKPRHRLGADELLEETQGASAKIVNLLEVNGLAAESIEHLTSLTKGGDFMGSLNLARRLGLSMPDVPHNDLVVLLLDAWDCVVYKTGHTRKQMYRKVRLLEADNKTEPDTLDRWKGERDKAERESAKANVAYVTMREIAKSFKEEPQEEGEGAPVEQTGEVAP
;
A
#
# COMPACT_ATOMS: atom_id res chain seq x y z
N MET A 1 13.93 12.82 -2.85
CA MET A 1 14.83 12.43 -3.95
C MET A 1 13.97 11.71 -4.98
N ALA A 2 13.88 12.24 -6.20
CA ALA A 2 13.15 11.59 -7.28
C ALA A 2 14.02 10.44 -7.81
N ASP A 3 13.47 9.23 -7.78
CA ASP A 3 14.10 7.99 -8.26
C ASP A 3 14.03 7.99 -9.80
N GLU A 4 14.85 8.83 -10.47
CA GLU A 4 14.76 9.08 -11.92
C GLU A 4 15.15 7.86 -12.80
N ASP A 5 15.76 6.83 -12.22
CA ASP A 5 16.17 5.59 -12.94
C ASP A 5 15.24 4.39 -12.72
N ARG A 6 14.13 4.56 -12.00
CA ARG A 6 13.24 3.42 -11.70
C ARG A 6 12.47 3.00 -12.94
N LYS A 7 12.76 1.79 -13.46
CA LYS A 7 11.98 1.18 -14.54
C LYS A 7 10.49 1.23 -14.17
N PRO A 8 9.60 1.62 -15.09
CA PRO A 8 8.19 1.66 -14.76
C PRO A 8 7.70 0.23 -14.48
N ARG A 9 6.97 0.05 -13.36
CA ARG A 9 6.60 -1.25 -12.77
C ARG A 9 5.96 -2.25 -13.74
N HIS A 10 5.29 -1.77 -14.79
CA HIS A 10 4.71 -2.61 -15.84
C HIS A 10 5.75 -3.35 -16.72
N ARG A 11 7.04 -3.01 -16.62
CA ARG A 11 8.16 -3.64 -17.34
C ARG A 11 9.00 -4.59 -16.47
N LEU A 12 8.66 -4.69 -15.18
CA LEU A 12 9.40 -5.53 -14.24
C LEU A 12 9.00 -7.00 -14.38
N GLY A 13 9.98 -7.89 -14.22
CA GLY A 13 9.78 -9.33 -14.08
C GLY A 13 9.20 -9.73 -12.72
N ALA A 14 8.88 -11.02 -12.55
CA ALA A 14 8.31 -11.53 -11.30
C ALA A 14 9.24 -11.30 -10.08
N ASP A 15 10.55 -11.49 -10.27
CA ASP A 15 11.55 -11.35 -9.21
C ASP A 15 11.76 -9.88 -8.85
N GLU A 16 11.89 -9.00 -9.85
CA GLU A 16 11.97 -7.55 -9.64
C GLU A 16 10.72 -7.01 -8.91
N LEU A 17 9.51 -7.51 -9.24
CA LEU A 17 8.27 -7.14 -8.54
C LEU A 17 8.23 -7.65 -7.10
N LEU A 18 8.83 -8.82 -6.83
CA LEU A 18 8.95 -9.35 -5.48
C LEU A 18 9.90 -8.50 -4.64
N GLU A 19 11.08 -8.15 -5.18
CA GLU A 19 12.06 -7.28 -4.55
C GLU A 19 11.47 -5.90 -4.25
N GLU A 20 10.74 -5.31 -5.20
CA GLU A 20 10.02 -4.04 -5.02
C GLU A 20 8.97 -4.09 -3.90
N THR A 21 8.21 -5.19 -3.83
CA THR A 21 7.21 -5.38 -2.76
C THR A 21 7.88 -5.53 -1.39
N GLN A 22 8.99 -6.28 -1.33
CA GLN A 22 9.77 -6.46 -0.11
C GLN A 22 10.44 -5.16 0.33
N GLY A 23 11.02 -4.40 -0.60
CA GLY A 23 11.64 -3.10 -0.34
C GLY A 23 10.64 -2.06 0.15
N ALA A 24 9.44 -2.01 -0.43
CA ALA A 24 8.38 -1.12 0.06
C ALA A 24 7.92 -1.49 1.48
N SER A 25 7.81 -2.80 1.77
CA SER A 25 7.52 -3.29 3.12
C SER A 25 8.63 -2.95 4.11
N ALA A 26 9.90 -3.07 3.70
CA ALA A 26 11.05 -2.72 4.53
C ALA A 26 11.10 -1.22 4.86
N LYS A 27 10.71 -0.34 3.93
CA LYS A 27 10.60 1.11 4.19
C LYS A 27 9.57 1.43 5.28
N ILE A 28 8.42 0.74 5.27
CA ILE A 28 7.39 0.88 6.31
C ILE A 28 7.94 0.44 7.66
N VAL A 29 8.57 -0.75 7.72
CA VAL A 29 9.18 -1.28 8.94
C VAL A 29 10.21 -0.31 9.49
N ASN A 30 11.15 0.14 8.65
CA ASN A 30 12.21 1.06 9.06
C ASN A 30 11.66 2.39 9.60
N LEU A 31 10.60 2.94 8.98
CA LEU A 31 9.95 4.14 9.51
C LEU A 31 9.43 3.90 10.94
N LEU A 32 8.80 2.76 11.19
CA LEU A 32 8.25 2.44 12.50
C LEU A 32 9.32 2.14 13.55
N GLU A 33 10.40 1.46 13.16
CA GLU A 33 11.54 1.17 14.05
C GLU A 33 12.25 2.46 14.48
N VAL A 34 12.52 3.38 13.54
CA VAL A 34 13.18 4.67 13.83
C VAL A 34 12.34 5.55 14.74
N ASN A 35 11.00 5.41 14.69
CA ASN A 35 10.07 6.11 15.58
C ASN A 35 9.73 5.33 16.86
N GLY A 36 10.46 4.26 17.18
CA GLY A 36 10.39 3.59 18.48
C GLY A 36 9.18 2.68 18.70
N LEU A 37 8.56 2.15 17.65
CA LEU A 37 7.48 1.17 17.82
C LEU A 37 7.98 -0.15 18.41
N ALA A 38 7.12 -0.76 19.21
CA ALA A 38 7.32 -2.13 19.69
C ALA A 38 7.33 -3.13 18.52
N ALA A 39 8.26 -4.09 18.56
CA ALA A 39 8.44 -5.11 17.53
C ALA A 39 7.16 -5.89 17.20
N GLU A 40 6.31 -6.16 18.19
CA GLU A 40 5.02 -6.86 18.01
C GLU A 40 4.07 -6.08 17.07
N SER A 41 4.06 -4.76 17.15
CA SER A 41 3.21 -3.92 16.29
C SER A 41 3.73 -3.88 14.85
N ILE A 42 5.06 -3.93 14.69
CA ILE A 42 5.74 -3.99 13.40
C ILE A 42 5.49 -5.35 12.73
N GLU A 43 5.57 -6.43 13.50
CA GLU A 43 5.24 -7.78 13.02
C GLU A 43 3.78 -7.88 12.58
N HIS A 44 2.86 -7.32 13.37
CA HIS A 44 1.44 -7.27 13.02
C HIS A 44 1.21 -6.54 11.69
N LEU A 45 1.77 -5.35 11.51
CA LEU A 45 1.63 -4.59 10.26
C LEU A 45 2.26 -5.32 9.07
N THR A 46 3.42 -5.95 9.29
CA THR A 46 4.11 -6.75 8.27
C THR A 46 3.24 -7.93 7.84
N SER A 47 2.58 -8.60 8.78
CA SER A 47 1.66 -9.70 8.51
C SER A 47 0.45 -9.24 7.69
N LEU A 48 -0.18 -8.11 8.05
CA LEU A 48 -1.31 -7.54 7.32
C LEU A 48 -0.94 -7.12 5.89
N THR A 49 0.23 -6.49 5.73
CA THR A 49 0.75 -6.05 4.43
C THR A 49 1.05 -7.26 3.53
N LYS A 50 1.69 -8.32 4.07
CA LYS A 50 1.97 -9.57 3.35
C LYS A 50 0.70 -10.36 3.02
N GLY A 51 -0.27 -10.38 3.94
CA GLY A 51 -1.55 -11.09 3.81
C GLY A 51 -2.55 -10.39 2.88
N GLY A 52 -2.23 -9.19 2.41
CA GLY A 52 -3.13 -8.40 1.59
C GLY A 52 -4.37 -7.96 2.37
N ASP A 53 -4.23 -7.70 3.67
CA ASP A 53 -5.26 -7.06 4.51
C ASP A 53 -4.97 -5.56 4.61
N PHE A 54 -5.40 -4.87 3.56
CA PHE A 54 -5.22 -3.44 3.42
C PHE A 54 -5.98 -2.64 4.49
N MET A 55 -7.26 -2.97 4.74
CA MET A 55 -8.07 -2.23 5.71
C MET A 55 -7.52 -2.39 7.12
N GLY A 56 -7.03 -3.59 7.46
CA GLY A 56 -6.28 -3.81 8.70
C GLY A 56 -5.04 -2.93 8.77
N SER A 57 -4.24 -2.88 7.69
CA SER A 57 -2.99 -2.09 7.66
C SER A 57 -3.22 -0.60 7.82
N LEU A 58 -4.25 -0.04 7.16
CA LEU A 58 -4.62 1.37 7.28
C LEU A 58 -5.20 1.70 8.66
N ASN A 59 -6.08 0.86 9.19
CA ASN A 59 -6.64 1.07 10.53
C ASN A 59 -5.54 1.04 11.59
N LEU A 60 -4.57 0.13 11.45
CA LEU A 60 -3.40 0.08 12.32
C LEU A 60 -2.57 1.36 12.17
N ALA A 61 -2.23 1.77 10.95
CA ALA A 61 -1.49 3.01 10.69
C ALA A 61 -2.17 4.27 11.28
N ARG A 62 -3.49 4.39 11.13
CA ARG A 62 -4.28 5.46 11.72
C ARG A 62 -4.24 5.41 13.26
N ARG A 63 -4.41 4.22 13.85
CA ARG A 63 -4.30 4.05 15.31
C ARG A 63 -2.91 4.46 15.81
N LEU A 64 -1.87 4.05 15.10
CA LEU A 64 -0.49 4.39 15.44
C LEU A 64 -0.26 5.90 15.38
N GLY A 65 -0.71 6.58 14.32
CA GLY A 65 -0.62 8.04 14.20
C GLY A 65 -1.42 8.83 15.25
N LEU A 66 -2.54 8.28 15.73
CA LEU A 66 -3.30 8.87 16.84
C LEU A 66 -2.63 8.62 18.21
N SER A 67 -1.99 7.48 18.39
CA SER A 67 -1.35 7.09 19.66
C SER A 67 0.08 7.57 19.83
N MET A 68 0.76 7.90 18.72
CA MET A 68 2.17 8.29 18.70
C MET A 68 2.33 9.55 17.84
N PRO A 69 2.36 10.74 18.46
CA PRO A 69 2.46 12.01 17.75
C PRO A 69 3.77 12.17 16.96
N ASP A 70 4.81 11.41 17.32
CA ASP A 70 6.11 11.45 16.66
C ASP A 70 6.17 10.65 15.35
N VAL A 71 5.21 9.75 15.09
CA VAL A 71 5.16 9.00 13.83
C VAL A 71 4.60 9.92 12.73
N PRO A 72 5.35 10.18 11.64
CA PRO A 72 4.84 10.99 10.54
C PRO A 72 3.75 10.22 9.79
N HIS A 73 2.50 10.44 10.20
CA HIS A 73 1.32 9.72 9.69
C HIS A 73 1.19 9.84 8.16
N ASN A 74 1.49 11.02 7.60
CA ASN A 74 1.46 11.25 6.15
C ASN A 74 2.50 10.40 5.41
N ASP A 75 3.71 10.27 5.96
CA ASP A 75 4.76 9.44 5.36
C ASP A 75 4.40 7.96 5.43
N LEU A 76 3.82 7.51 6.56
CA LEU A 76 3.33 6.15 6.71
C LEU A 76 2.24 5.81 5.68
N VAL A 77 1.28 6.72 5.46
CA VAL A 77 0.23 6.56 4.43
C VAL A 77 0.83 6.51 3.03
N VAL A 78 1.82 7.36 2.71
CA VAL A 78 2.52 7.35 1.42
C VAL A 78 3.29 6.05 1.20
N LEU A 79 3.99 5.53 2.21
CA LEU A 79 4.71 4.27 2.13
C LEU A 79 3.75 3.07 1.97
N LEU A 80 2.61 3.09 2.68
CA LEU A 80 1.58 2.07 2.52
C LEU A 80 1.00 2.08 1.10
N LEU A 81 0.75 3.26 0.52
CA LEU A 81 0.31 3.40 -0.87
C LEU A 81 1.33 2.82 -1.85
N ASP A 82 2.62 3.09 -1.65
CA ASP A 82 3.68 2.57 -2.51
C ASP A 82 3.76 1.03 -2.43
N ALA A 83 3.71 0.49 -1.21
CA ALA A 83 3.69 -0.96 -0.99
C ALA A 83 2.48 -1.63 -1.66
N TRP A 84 1.31 -0.98 -1.60
CA TRP A 84 0.11 -1.53 -2.20
C TRP A 84 0.10 -1.43 -3.73
N ASP A 85 0.68 -0.37 -4.29
CA ASP A 85 0.91 -0.30 -5.74
C ASP A 85 1.78 -1.48 -6.21
N CYS A 86 2.86 -1.81 -5.48
CA CYS A 86 3.67 -3.00 -5.76
C CYS A 86 2.83 -4.29 -5.75
N VAL A 87 1.93 -4.46 -4.78
CA VAL A 87 1.02 -5.63 -4.71
C VAL A 87 0.07 -5.69 -5.91
N VAL A 88 -0.47 -4.56 -6.37
CA VAL A 88 -1.32 -4.48 -7.57
C VAL A 88 -0.55 -4.92 -8.81
N TYR A 89 0.68 -4.43 -9.00
CA TYR A 89 1.52 -4.85 -10.13
C TYR A 89 1.87 -6.33 -10.07
N LYS A 90 2.26 -6.84 -8.90
CA LYS A 90 2.59 -8.26 -8.69
C LYS A 90 1.40 -9.16 -9.01
N THR A 91 0.23 -8.89 -8.43
CA THR A 91 -0.99 -9.68 -8.67
C THR A 91 -1.46 -9.57 -10.13
N GLY A 92 -1.34 -8.39 -10.75
CA GLY A 92 -1.62 -8.19 -12.17
C GLY A 92 -0.68 -8.99 -13.08
N HIS A 93 0.61 -9.06 -12.75
CA HIS A 93 1.58 -9.90 -13.46
C HIS A 93 1.23 -11.39 -13.32
N THR A 94 0.97 -11.88 -12.10
CA THR A 94 0.55 -13.27 -11.85
C THR A 94 -0.71 -13.62 -12.65
N ARG A 95 -1.73 -12.76 -12.64
CA ARG A 95 -2.95 -12.94 -13.44
C ARG A 95 -2.62 -13.12 -14.93
N LYS A 96 -1.81 -12.24 -15.51
CA LYS A 96 -1.41 -12.33 -16.93
C LYS A 96 -0.70 -13.66 -17.25
N GLN A 97 0.20 -14.11 -16.37
CA GLN A 97 0.91 -15.38 -16.54
C GLN A 97 -0.05 -16.58 -16.49
N MET A 98 -1.00 -16.60 -15.54
CA MET A 98 -1.99 -17.67 -15.44
C MET A 98 -2.91 -17.71 -16.67
N TYR A 99 -3.38 -16.57 -17.15
CA TYR A 99 -4.16 -16.49 -18.40
C TYR A 99 -3.37 -17.03 -19.60
N ARG A 100 -2.10 -16.65 -19.73
CA ARG A 100 -1.22 -17.18 -20.79
C ARG A 100 -1.04 -18.69 -20.65
N LYS A 101 -0.84 -19.20 -19.43
CA LYS A 101 -0.66 -20.63 -19.17
C LYS A 101 -1.89 -21.43 -19.55
N VAL A 102 -3.08 -21.02 -19.11
CA VAL A 102 -4.35 -21.67 -19.46
C VAL A 102 -4.56 -21.65 -20.98
N ARG A 103 -4.35 -20.52 -21.65
CA ARG A 103 -4.48 -20.43 -23.11
C ARG A 103 -3.54 -21.40 -23.85
N LEU A 104 -2.31 -21.57 -23.37
CA LEU A 104 -1.36 -22.51 -23.95
C LEU A 104 -1.79 -23.96 -23.74
N LEU A 105 -2.32 -24.28 -22.56
CA LEU A 105 -2.84 -25.62 -22.25
C LEU A 105 -4.11 -25.94 -23.06
N GLU A 106 -5.01 -24.98 -23.25
CA GLU A 106 -6.21 -25.13 -24.10
C GLU A 106 -5.85 -25.33 -25.59
N ALA A 107 -4.73 -24.76 -26.04
CA ALA A 107 -4.22 -24.97 -27.40
C ALA A 107 -3.48 -26.31 -27.57
N ASP A 108 -3.05 -26.94 -26.48
CA ASP A 108 -2.37 -28.24 -26.51
C ASP A 108 -3.37 -29.39 -26.38
N ASN A 109 -3.61 -30.06 -27.51
CA ASN A 109 -4.54 -31.20 -27.63
C ASN A 109 -4.14 -32.44 -26.80
N LYS A 110 -2.99 -32.41 -26.12
CA LYS A 110 -2.50 -33.49 -25.24
C LYS A 110 -2.68 -33.19 -23.76
N THR A 111 -3.18 -32.02 -23.38
CA THR A 111 -3.38 -31.67 -21.97
C THR A 111 -4.50 -32.51 -21.37
N GLU A 112 -4.23 -33.18 -20.25
CA GLU A 112 -5.24 -33.91 -19.49
C GLU A 112 -6.31 -32.94 -18.93
N PRO A 113 -7.60 -33.30 -18.97
CA PRO A 113 -8.69 -32.46 -18.46
C PRO A 113 -8.47 -31.98 -17.02
N ASP A 114 -8.05 -32.87 -16.12
CA ASP A 114 -7.80 -32.54 -14.71
C ASP A 114 -6.69 -31.49 -14.53
N THR A 115 -5.66 -31.55 -15.38
CA THR A 115 -4.59 -30.56 -15.39
C THR A 115 -5.13 -29.20 -15.85
N LEU A 116 -5.93 -29.18 -16.91
CA LEU A 116 -6.54 -27.96 -17.42
C LEU A 116 -7.47 -27.31 -16.37
N ASP A 117 -8.30 -28.11 -15.70
CA ASP A 117 -9.25 -27.63 -14.69
C ASP A 117 -8.52 -27.08 -13.46
N ARG A 118 -7.43 -27.73 -13.02
CA ARG A 118 -6.56 -27.19 -11.97
C ARG A 118 -6.04 -25.81 -12.33
N TRP A 119 -5.50 -25.63 -13.54
CA TRP A 119 -4.92 -24.35 -13.96
C TRP A 119 -5.99 -23.26 -14.18
N LYS A 120 -7.20 -23.63 -14.60
CA LYS A 120 -8.36 -22.72 -14.61
C LYS A 120 -8.72 -22.25 -13.20
N GLY A 121 -8.71 -23.15 -12.22
CA GLY A 121 -8.89 -22.80 -10.80
C GLY A 121 -7.84 -21.81 -10.28
N GLU A 122 -6.57 -22.01 -10.63
CA GLU A 122 -5.48 -21.09 -10.28
C GLU A 122 -5.61 -19.73 -10.99
N ARG A 123 -6.05 -19.71 -12.25
CA ARG A 123 -6.37 -18.46 -12.97
C ARG A 123 -7.47 -17.68 -12.24
N ASP A 124 -8.55 -18.34 -11.85
CA ASP A 124 -9.68 -17.70 -11.17
C ASP A 124 -9.27 -17.19 -9.78
N LYS A 125 -8.39 -17.90 -9.09
CA LYS A 125 -7.78 -17.43 -7.84
C LYS A 125 -6.94 -16.18 -8.06
N ALA A 126 -6.03 -16.18 -9.04
CA ALA A 126 -5.21 -15.03 -9.37
C ALA A 126 -6.04 -13.82 -9.81
N GLU A 127 -7.17 -14.05 -10.49
CA GLU A 127 -8.12 -13.00 -10.85
C GLU A 127 -8.80 -12.38 -9.63
N ARG A 128 -9.29 -13.20 -8.70
CA ARG A 128 -9.86 -12.72 -7.44
C ARG A 128 -8.85 -11.92 -6.61
N GLU A 129 -7.61 -12.40 -6.51
CA GLU A 129 -6.53 -11.72 -5.80
C GLU A 129 -6.19 -10.37 -6.46
N SER A 130 -6.10 -10.32 -7.79
CA SER A 130 -5.86 -9.08 -8.53
C SER A 130 -7.03 -8.09 -8.37
N ALA A 131 -8.28 -8.57 -8.41
CA ALA A 131 -9.45 -7.73 -8.18
C ALA A 131 -9.45 -7.15 -6.76
N LYS A 132 -9.19 -7.98 -5.74
CA LYS A 132 -9.09 -7.55 -4.33
C LYS A 132 -8.01 -6.47 -4.16
N ALA A 133 -6.83 -6.67 -4.74
CA ALA A 133 -5.73 -5.71 -4.68
C ALA A 133 -6.11 -4.36 -5.32
N ASN A 134 -6.75 -4.38 -6.50
CA ASN A 134 -7.17 -3.17 -7.21
C ASN A 134 -8.25 -2.40 -6.45
N VAL A 135 -9.27 -3.08 -5.90
CA VAL A 135 -10.32 -2.43 -5.10
C VAL A 135 -9.70 -1.73 -3.90
N ALA A 136 -8.86 -2.44 -3.15
CA ALA A 136 -8.14 -1.87 -2.01
C ALA A 136 -7.28 -0.66 -2.40
N TYR A 137 -6.59 -0.71 -3.54
CA TYR A 137 -5.77 0.41 -4.03
C TYR A 137 -6.59 1.66 -4.37
N VAL A 138 -7.75 1.49 -5.01
CA VAL A 138 -8.63 2.62 -5.31
C VAL A 138 -9.12 3.27 -4.01
N THR A 139 -9.58 2.46 -3.05
CA THR A 139 -9.99 2.94 -1.73
C THR A 139 -8.84 3.66 -0.99
N MET A 140 -7.62 3.13 -1.07
CA MET A 140 -6.43 3.80 -0.51
C MET A 140 -6.21 5.18 -1.10
N ARG A 141 -6.29 5.29 -2.42
CA ARG A 141 -6.05 6.57 -3.10
C ARG A 141 -7.09 7.61 -2.72
N GLU A 142 -8.33 7.21 -2.49
CA GLU A 142 -9.39 8.10 -2.02
C GLU A 142 -9.14 8.58 -0.59
N ILE A 143 -8.82 7.66 0.33
CA ILE A 143 -8.49 8.00 1.72
C ILE A 143 -7.21 8.86 1.81
N ALA A 144 -6.20 8.55 1.00
CA ALA A 144 -4.97 9.33 0.96
C ALA A 144 -5.19 10.75 0.42
N LYS A 145 -6.18 10.97 -0.44
CA LYS A 145 -6.55 12.32 -0.89
C LYS A 145 -7.18 13.13 0.24
N SER A 146 -8.05 12.53 1.07
CA SER A 146 -8.63 13.25 2.20
C SER A 146 -7.60 13.73 3.22
N PHE A 147 -6.44 13.07 3.32
CA PHE A 147 -5.32 13.54 4.15
C PHE A 147 -4.47 14.64 3.51
N LYS A 148 -4.61 14.88 2.19
CA LYS A 148 -3.93 15.98 1.48
C LYS A 148 -4.78 17.24 1.38
N GLU A 149 -6.08 17.12 1.64
CA GLU A 149 -7.07 18.19 1.46
C GLU A 149 -7.46 18.88 2.77
N GLU A 150 -6.80 18.61 3.90
CA GLU A 150 -6.94 19.48 5.08
C GLU A 150 -6.40 20.87 4.72
N PRO A 151 -7.26 21.92 4.67
CA PRO A 151 -6.79 23.28 4.52
C PRO A 151 -5.95 23.61 5.74
N GLN A 152 -4.75 24.16 5.51
CA GLN A 152 -4.15 25.03 6.50
C GLN A 152 -5.16 26.17 6.72
N GLU A 153 -5.91 26.13 7.82
CA GLU A 153 -6.48 27.35 8.37
C GLU A 153 -5.30 28.22 8.83
N GLU A 154 -4.73 28.97 7.89
CA GLU A 154 -4.06 30.23 8.20
C GLU A 154 -5.16 31.20 8.66
N GLY A 155 -5.39 31.20 9.97
CA GLY A 155 -6.21 32.19 10.68
C GLY A 155 -5.30 33.05 11.55
N GLU A 156 -4.87 34.16 10.97
CA GLU A 156 -4.01 35.20 11.53
C GLU A 156 -4.30 35.58 12.98
N GLY A 157 -3.22 35.92 13.70
CA GLY A 157 -3.28 36.46 15.04
C GLY A 157 -4.12 37.73 15.12
N ALA A 158 -5.05 37.76 16.08
CA ALA A 158 -5.52 39.02 16.62
C ALA A 158 -4.41 39.61 17.52
N PRO A 159 -3.92 40.83 17.27
CA PRO A 159 -3.14 41.53 18.28
C PRO A 159 -4.08 41.85 19.44
N VAL A 160 -3.76 41.36 20.62
CA VAL A 160 -4.41 41.82 21.86
C VAL A 160 -4.00 43.27 22.04
N GLU A 161 -4.89 44.21 21.73
CA GLU A 161 -4.75 45.60 22.14
C GLU A 161 -4.69 45.62 23.68
N GLN A 162 -3.50 45.86 24.22
CA GLN A 162 -3.34 46.28 25.61
C GLN A 162 -3.88 47.70 25.72
N THR A 163 -5.17 47.84 26.00
CA THR A 163 -5.71 49.09 26.56
C THR A 163 -5.19 49.22 27.99
N GLY A 164 -4.07 49.93 28.13
CA GLY A 164 -3.67 50.54 29.39
C GLY A 164 -4.61 51.70 29.68
N GLU A 165 -5.40 51.58 30.74
CA GLU A 165 -6.07 52.72 31.37
C GLU A 165 -5.46 52.90 32.75
N VAL A 166 -4.58 53.90 32.84
CA VAL A 166 -4.01 54.42 34.09
C VAL A 166 -4.85 55.62 34.50
N ALA A 167 -5.68 55.41 35.54
CA ALA A 167 -6.16 56.36 36.57
C ALA A 167 -6.89 57.65 36.11
N PRO A 168 -7.65 58.35 36.98
CA PRO A 168 -7.22 58.84 38.30
C PRO A 168 -7.77 58.09 39.53
#